data_AF-A0A2D8MF77-F1
#
_entry.id   AF-A0A2D8MF77-F1
#
_cell.length_a   1.000
_cell.length_b   1.000
_cell.length_c   1.000
_cell.angle_alpha   90.00
_cell.angle_beta   90.00
_cell.angle_gamma   90.00
#
_symmetry.space_group_name_H-M   'P 1'
#
loop_
_entity.id
_entity.type
_entity.pdbx_description
1 polymer ?
#
loop_
_entity_poly.entity_id
_entity_poly.type
_entity_poly.pdbx_seq_one_letter_code
_entity_poly.pdbx_strand_id
1 'polypeptide(L)'
;MIGRNIAPSRRDAIRALAALSVSLPTLANATPAETCPAAVSQRWSALLSAYREAQAAEDAYDQGVIEPFFVGIDKNDQAAWRKAAKPITRAMWDHLECLGDERLAAEKALMECPSPHASAFALKYVIAHGNGREADCWDDLLEAEAKQFGGRA
;
A
#
# COMPACT_ATOMS: atom_id res chain seq x y z
N MET A 1 -4.69 33.68 14.86
CA MET A 1 -3.77 32.74 14.18
C MET A 1 -3.98 31.38 14.79
N ILE A 2 -4.71 30.49 14.12
CA ILE A 2 -4.96 29.12 14.58
C ILE A 2 -4.24 28.22 13.59
N GLY A 3 -3.28 27.45 14.10
CA GLY A 3 -2.44 26.54 13.33
C GLY A 3 -3.30 25.52 12.59
N ARG A 4 -3.12 25.48 11.27
CA ARG A 4 -3.69 24.43 10.42
C ARG A 4 -3.00 23.11 10.80
N ASN A 5 -3.71 22.23 11.48
CA ASN A 5 -3.36 20.82 11.56
C ASN A 5 -3.48 20.26 10.13
N ILE A 6 -2.37 20.29 9.40
CA ILE A 6 -2.22 19.60 8.13
C ILE A 6 -2.11 18.12 8.50
N ALA A 7 -3.20 17.37 8.33
CA ALA A 7 -3.10 15.91 8.33
C ALA A 7 -2.06 15.53 7.26
N PRO A 8 -1.05 14.70 7.58
CA PRO A 8 -0.04 14.31 6.61
C PRO A 8 -0.75 13.69 5.41
N SER A 9 -0.34 14.09 4.20
CA SER A 9 -0.88 13.48 3.00
C SER A 9 -0.57 11.98 3.01
N ARG A 10 -1.39 11.15 2.36
CA ARG A 10 -1.13 9.70 2.18
C ARG A 10 0.32 9.43 1.71
N ARG A 11 0.86 10.35 0.89
CA ARG A 11 2.24 10.42 0.41
C ARG A 11 3.28 10.66 1.53
N ASP A 12 2.99 11.50 2.52
CA ASP A 12 3.89 11.78 3.65
C ASP A 12 3.91 10.64 4.65
N ALA A 13 2.77 9.99 4.90
CA ALA A 13 2.70 8.80 5.74
C ALA A 13 3.50 7.63 5.14
N ILE A 14 3.32 7.36 3.84
CA ILE A 14 4.02 6.27 3.14
C ILE A 14 5.54 6.57 3.02
N ARG A 15 5.96 7.81 2.72
CA ARG A 15 7.39 8.18 2.74
C ARG A 15 8.01 8.09 4.13
N ALA A 16 7.29 8.54 5.16
CA ALA A 16 7.76 8.42 6.54
C ALA A 16 7.92 6.95 6.94
N LEU A 17 6.98 6.08 6.56
CA LEU A 17 7.05 4.63 6.81
C LEU A 17 8.17 3.94 6.02
N ALA A 18 8.39 4.32 4.76
CA ALA A 18 9.50 3.82 3.94
C ALA A 18 10.86 4.25 4.52
N ALA A 19 10.98 5.49 5.01
CA ALA A 19 12.20 5.99 5.66
C ALA A 19 12.47 5.33 7.03
N LEU A 20 11.42 5.03 7.81
CA LEU A 20 11.50 4.30 9.07
C LEU A 20 11.89 2.82 8.85
N SER A 21 11.45 2.21 7.74
CA SER A 21 11.82 0.84 7.38
C SER A 21 13.31 0.68 7.02
N VAL A 22 13.96 1.75 6.56
CA VAL A 22 15.40 1.78 6.25
C VAL A 22 16.25 2.06 7.51
N SER A 23 15.65 2.65 8.55
CA SER A 23 16.37 3.13 9.75
C SER A 23 16.09 2.34 11.03
N LEU A 24 15.42 1.18 10.98
CA LEU A 24 15.27 0.34 12.17
C LEU A 24 16.66 -0.19 12.60
N PRO A 25 17.20 0.23 13.75
CA PRO A 25 18.41 -0.37 14.27
C PRO A 25 18.11 -1.85 14.56
N THR A 26 19.10 -2.67 14.23
CA THR A 26 19.18 -4.10 14.54
C THR A 26 18.72 -4.36 15.98
N LEU A 27 17.47 -4.79 16.17
CA LEU A 27 17.04 -5.44 17.41
C LEU A 27 17.63 -6.83 17.40
N ALA A 28 18.89 -6.89 17.84
CA ALA A 28 19.53 -8.12 18.23
C ALA A 28 18.78 -8.72 19.44
N ASN A 29 18.59 -10.05 19.36
CA ASN A 29 18.13 -10.96 20.40
C ASN A 29 16.61 -11.05 20.63
N ALA A 30 15.92 -11.68 19.68
CA ALA A 30 14.95 -12.70 20.01
C ALA A 30 15.44 -14.04 19.44
N THR A 31 15.60 -15.04 20.30
CA THR A 31 15.91 -16.44 19.98
C THR A 31 15.03 -16.96 18.84
N PRO A 32 15.54 -17.83 17.95
CA PRO A 32 14.88 -18.12 16.68
C PRO A 32 13.59 -18.88 16.93
N ALA A 33 12.46 -18.18 16.79
CA ALA A 33 11.23 -18.83 16.39
C ALA A 33 11.54 -19.63 15.12
N GLU A 34 11.09 -20.88 15.08
CA GLU A 34 11.25 -21.85 13.99
C GLU A 34 11.55 -21.18 12.66
N THR A 35 12.75 -21.44 12.11
CA THR A 35 13.19 -20.89 10.83
C THR A 35 12.10 -21.08 9.79
N CYS A 36 11.44 -19.98 9.42
CA CYS A 36 10.44 -19.98 8.38
C CYS A 36 11.06 -20.62 7.13
N PRO A 37 10.39 -21.56 6.44
CA PRO A 37 11.00 -22.27 5.33
C PRO A 37 11.54 -21.28 4.30
N ALA A 38 12.77 -21.46 3.82
CA ALA A 38 13.41 -20.55 2.86
C ALA A 38 12.52 -20.29 1.63
N ALA A 39 11.72 -21.28 1.23
CA ALA A 39 10.73 -21.19 0.16
C ALA A 39 9.62 -20.15 0.43
N VAL A 40 9.13 -20.04 1.68
CA VAL A 40 8.12 -19.03 2.06
C VAL A 40 8.74 -17.62 2.00
N SER A 41 9.96 -17.46 2.50
CA SER A 41 10.66 -16.16 2.48
C SER A 41 10.96 -15.69 1.05
N GLN A 42 11.37 -16.59 0.16
CA GLN A 42 11.60 -16.28 -1.26
C GLN A 42 10.29 -15.93 -1.97
N ARG A 43 9.23 -16.73 -1.76
CA ARG A 43 7.91 -16.47 -2.35
C ARG A 43 7.35 -15.13 -1.90
N TRP A 44 7.41 -14.83 -0.60
CA TRP A 44 6.94 -13.58 -0.04
C TRP A 44 7.71 -12.38 -0.63
N SER A 45 9.04 -12.50 -0.75
CA SER A 45 9.87 -11.43 -1.34
C SER A 45 9.52 -11.16 -2.81
N ALA A 46 9.27 -12.21 -3.59
CA ALA A 46 8.85 -12.07 -4.99
C ALA A 46 7.47 -11.40 -5.10
N LEU A 47 6.51 -11.79 -4.25
CA LEU A 47 5.17 -11.19 -4.21
C LEU A 47 5.21 -9.74 -3.76
N LEU A 48 6.06 -9.39 -2.79
CA LEU A 48 6.24 -8.00 -2.37
C LEU A 48 6.85 -7.15 -3.50
N SER A 49 7.79 -7.69 -4.28
CA SER A 49 8.33 -6.98 -5.45
C SER A 49 7.25 -6.72 -6.48
N ALA A 50 6.48 -7.75 -6.84
CA ALA A 50 5.38 -7.64 -7.80
C ALA A 50 4.33 -6.62 -7.36
N TYR A 51 3.94 -6.62 -6.08
CA TYR A 51 3.02 -5.63 -5.52
C TYR A 51 3.58 -4.20 -5.64
N ARG A 52 4.86 -4.00 -5.30
CA ARG A 52 5.51 -2.68 -5.39
C ARG A 52 5.65 -2.19 -6.83
N GLU A 53 5.94 -3.09 -7.76
CA GLU A 53 6.03 -2.76 -9.19
C GLU A 53 4.66 -2.36 -9.75
N ALA A 54 3.61 -3.12 -9.44
CA ALA A 54 2.24 -2.78 -9.84
C ALA A 54 1.78 -1.45 -9.22
N GLN A 55 2.09 -1.22 -7.93
CA GLN A 55 1.81 0.05 -7.27
C GLN A 55 2.56 1.22 -7.94
N ALA A 56 3.84 1.04 -8.24
CA ALA A 56 4.62 2.08 -8.91
C ALA A 56 4.11 2.37 -10.33
N ALA A 57 3.61 1.36 -11.06
CA ALA A 57 3.03 1.55 -12.38
C ALA A 57 1.72 2.35 -12.33
N GLU A 58 0.81 2.01 -11.41
CA GLU A 58 -0.42 2.79 -11.17
C GLU A 58 -0.09 4.22 -10.76
N ASP A 59 0.79 4.42 -9.76
CA ASP A 59 1.20 5.73 -9.27
C ASP A 59 1.86 6.57 -10.38
N ALA A 60 2.70 5.97 -11.22
CA ALA A 60 3.37 6.66 -12.32
C ALA A 60 2.39 7.11 -13.40
N TYR A 61 1.40 6.27 -13.73
CA TYR A 61 0.37 6.63 -14.68
C TYR A 61 -0.55 7.73 -14.14
N ASP A 62 -1.01 7.59 -12.89
CA ASP A 62 -1.85 8.60 -12.24
C ASP A 62 -1.12 9.95 -12.19
N GLN A 63 0.12 10.00 -11.69
CA GLN A 63 0.91 11.23 -11.60
C GLN A 63 1.32 11.83 -12.95
N GLY A 64 1.61 10.98 -13.94
CA GLY A 64 2.10 11.42 -15.24
C GLY A 64 0.98 11.82 -16.20
N VAL A 65 -0.20 11.21 -16.07
CA VAL A 65 -1.28 11.30 -17.05
C VAL A 65 -2.55 11.88 -16.46
N ILE A 66 -2.96 11.51 -15.24
CA ILE A 66 -4.27 11.87 -14.68
C ILE A 66 -4.20 13.11 -13.78
N GLU A 67 -3.36 13.10 -12.75
CA GLU A 67 -3.18 14.21 -11.80
C GLU A 67 -2.95 15.57 -12.48
N PRO A 68 -2.16 15.70 -13.58
CA PRO A 68 -1.89 16.99 -14.21
C PRO A 68 -3.15 17.75 -14.66
N PHE A 69 -4.26 17.05 -14.93
CA PHE A 69 -5.54 17.70 -15.27
C PHE A 69 -6.16 18.46 -14.08
N PHE A 70 -5.85 18.05 -12.85
CA PHE A 70 -6.50 18.54 -11.63
C PHE A 70 -5.60 19.43 -10.76
N VAL A 71 -4.34 19.63 -11.15
CA VAL A 71 -3.38 20.46 -10.41
C VAL A 71 -3.93 21.87 -10.17
N GLY A 72 -3.95 22.30 -8.91
CA GLY A 72 -4.40 23.63 -8.50
C GLY A 72 -5.92 23.80 -8.42
N ILE A 73 -6.71 22.76 -8.69
CA ILE A 73 -8.16 22.80 -8.52
C ILE A 73 -8.52 22.46 -7.07
N ASP A 74 -9.39 23.28 -6.46
CA ASP A 74 -9.94 22.97 -5.13
C ASP A 74 -10.79 21.69 -5.21
N LYS A 75 -10.52 20.72 -4.33
CA LYS A 75 -11.29 19.47 -4.20
C LYS A 75 -12.79 19.66 -3.98
N ASN A 76 -13.22 20.82 -3.49
CA ASN A 76 -14.64 21.14 -3.27
C ASN A 76 -15.31 21.77 -4.51
N ASP A 77 -14.55 22.22 -5.51
CA ASP A 77 -15.09 22.85 -6.72
C ASP A 77 -15.47 21.80 -7.78
N GLN A 78 -16.62 21.17 -7.57
CA GLN A 78 -17.15 20.13 -8.45
C GLN A 78 -17.35 20.58 -9.91
N ALA A 79 -17.52 21.89 -10.17
CA ALA A 79 -17.68 22.40 -11.52
C ALA A 79 -16.33 22.45 -12.24
N ALA A 80 -15.28 22.95 -11.57
CA ALA A 80 -13.92 22.95 -12.09
C ALA A 80 -13.41 21.52 -12.32
N TRP A 81 -13.67 20.60 -11.38
CA TRP A 81 -13.33 19.17 -11.54
C TRP A 81 -13.97 18.54 -12.78
N ARG A 82 -15.29 18.71 -12.98
CA ARG A 82 -15.96 18.19 -14.18
C ARG A 82 -15.41 18.79 -15.47
N LYS A 83 -15.06 20.07 -15.47
CA LYS A 83 -14.47 20.74 -16.64
C LYS A 83 -13.08 20.19 -16.95
N ALA A 84 -12.26 19.97 -15.92
CA ALA A 84 -10.91 19.42 -16.03
C ALA A 84 -10.89 17.95 -16.47
N ALA A 85 -11.90 17.16 -16.09
CA ALA A 85 -12.00 15.76 -16.49
C ALA A 85 -12.41 15.54 -17.95
N LYS A 86 -12.97 16.56 -18.64
CA LYS A 86 -13.46 16.42 -20.03
C LYS A 86 -12.45 15.86 -21.04
N PRO A 87 -11.15 16.19 -20.98
CA PRO A 87 -10.16 15.65 -21.91
C PRO A 87 -9.77 14.20 -21.60
N ILE A 88 -10.12 13.67 -20.43
CA ILE A 88 -9.77 12.29 -20.04
C ILE A 88 -10.66 11.34 -20.84
N THR A 89 -10.01 10.57 -21.70
CA THR A 89 -10.72 9.64 -22.60
C THR A 89 -11.10 8.36 -21.87
N ARG A 90 -12.05 7.62 -22.45
CA ARG A 90 -12.42 6.28 -21.94
C ARG A 90 -11.19 5.35 -21.87
N ALA A 91 -10.32 5.38 -22.87
CA ALA A 91 -9.10 4.56 -22.89
C ALA A 91 -8.12 4.88 -21.76
N MET A 92 -8.04 6.15 -21.32
CA MET A 92 -7.22 6.53 -20.18
C MET A 92 -7.80 5.98 -18.87
N TRP A 93 -9.13 6.03 -18.73
CA TRP A 93 -9.81 5.42 -17.59
C TRP A 93 -9.67 3.90 -17.57
N ASP A 94 -9.88 3.24 -18.71
CA ASP A 94 -9.72 1.79 -18.84
C ASP A 94 -8.28 1.37 -18.49
N HIS A 95 -7.27 2.15 -18.90
CA HIS A 95 -5.89 1.85 -18.56
C HIS A 95 -5.60 2.00 -17.06
N LEU A 96 -6.11 3.06 -16.42
CA LEU A 96 -5.98 3.22 -14.96
C LEU A 96 -6.70 2.09 -14.21
N GLU A 97 -7.88 1.68 -14.67
CA GLU A 97 -8.63 0.54 -14.13
C GLU A 97 -7.82 -0.75 -14.25
N CYS A 98 -7.24 -1.05 -15.42
CA CYS A 98 -6.36 -2.21 -15.60
C CYS A 98 -5.16 -2.20 -14.63
N LEU A 99 -4.49 -1.06 -14.44
CA LEU A 99 -3.37 -0.94 -13.49
C LEU A 99 -3.83 -1.18 -12.04
N GLY A 100 -5.01 -0.65 -11.67
CA GLY A 100 -5.62 -0.87 -10.36
C GLY A 100 -5.99 -2.34 -10.10
N ASP A 101 -6.45 -3.05 -11.13
CA ASP A 101 -6.73 -4.49 -11.10
C ASP A 101 -5.46 -5.33 -10.96
N GLU A 102 -4.41 -5.01 -11.72
CA GLU A 102 -3.10 -5.66 -11.62
C GLU A 102 -2.50 -5.49 -10.22
N ARG A 103 -2.56 -4.26 -9.67
CA ARG A 103 -2.12 -4.00 -8.30
C ARG A 103 -2.96 -4.77 -7.28
N LEU A 104 -4.29 -4.85 -7.45
CA LEU A 104 -5.15 -5.62 -6.57
C LEU A 104 -4.82 -7.12 -6.61
N ALA A 105 -4.56 -7.68 -7.78
CA ALA A 105 -4.18 -9.07 -7.93
C ALA A 105 -2.86 -9.36 -7.19
N ALA A 106 -1.87 -8.48 -7.32
CA ALA A 106 -0.60 -8.60 -6.62
C ALA A 106 -0.74 -8.43 -5.09
N GLU A 107 -1.57 -7.48 -4.65
CA GLU A 107 -1.91 -7.25 -3.24
C GLU A 107 -2.57 -8.51 -2.65
N LYS A 108 -3.59 -9.06 -3.31
CA LYS A 108 -4.26 -10.29 -2.87
C LYS A 108 -3.28 -11.45 -2.72
N ALA A 109 -2.44 -11.68 -3.73
CA ALA A 109 -1.45 -12.76 -3.67
C ALA A 109 -0.45 -12.58 -2.52
N LEU A 110 -0.06 -11.34 -2.21
CA LEU A 110 0.78 -11.01 -1.06
C LEU A 110 0.05 -11.24 0.27
N MET A 111 -1.22 -10.80 0.38
CA MET A 111 -2.02 -10.96 1.60
C MET A 111 -2.31 -12.42 1.92
N GLU A 112 -2.52 -13.27 0.92
CA GLU A 112 -2.73 -14.71 1.08
C GLU A 112 -1.45 -15.50 1.38
N CYS A 113 -0.26 -14.94 1.07
CA CYS A 113 1.01 -15.60 1.36
C CYS A 113 1.40 -15.41 2.84
N PRO A 114 1.65 -16.47 3.62
CA PRO A 114 2.07 -16.33 5.02
C PRO A 114 3.30 -15.42 5.17
N SER A 115 3.28 -14.54 6.16
CA SER A 115 4.38 -13.63 6.45
C SER A 115 5.54 -14.41 7.06
N PRO A 116 6.78 -14.23 6.58
CA PRO A 116 7.93 -14.96 7.10
C PRO A 116 8.36 -14.53 8.52
N HIS A 117 7.98 -13.32 8.95
CA HIS A 117 8.33 -12.76 10.27
C HIS A 117 7.39 -11.59 10.64
N ALA A 118 7.45 -11.15 11.91
CA ALA A 118 6.58 -10.09 12.44
C ALA A 118 6.62 -8.78 11.64
N SER A 119 7.79 -8.36 11.14
CA SER A 119 7.88 -7.14 10.31
C SER A 119 7.18 -7.27 8.95
N ALA A 120 7.17 -8.47 8.35
CA ALA A 120 6.46 -8.73 7.11
C ALA A 120 4.94 -8.70 7.34
N PHE A 121 4.50 -9.22 8.49
CA PHE A 121 3.11 -9.13 8.92
C PHE A 121 2.67 -7.68 9.20
N ALA A 122 3.50 -6.90 9.91
CA ALA A 122 3.24 -5.46 10.12
C ALA A 122 3.12 -4.70 8.80
N LEU A 123 3.92 -5.07 7.78
CA LEU A 123 3.82 -4.48 6.46
C LEU A 123 2.47 -4.79 5.78
N LYS A 124 1.94 -6.01 5.91
CA LYS A 124 0.59 -6.33 5.40
C LYS A 124 -0.49 -5.44 6.02
N TYR A 125 -0.41 -5.21 7.34
CA TYR A 125 -1.31 -4.27 8.03
C TYR A 125 -1.25 -2.86 7.44
N VAL A 126 -0.03 -2.36 7.20
CA VAL A 126 0.16 -1.04 6.58
C VAL A 126 -0.40 -1.00 5.16
N ILE A 127 -0.24 -2.07 4.38
CA ILE A 127 -0.78 -2.17 3.03
C ILE A 127 -2.32 -2.17 3.05
N ALA A 128 -2.92 -2.98 3.93
CA ALA A 128 -4.37 -3.12 4.05
C ALA A 128 -5.06 -1.79 4.36
N HIS A 129 -4.52 -1.01 5.30
CA HIS A 129 -5.15 0.26 5.73
C HIS A 129 -4.55 1.52 5.08
N GLY A 130 -3.37 1.41 4.46
CA GLY A 130 -2.69 2.55 3.83
C GLY A 130 -3.27 2.95 2.48
N ASN A 131 -4.06 2.06 1.85
CA ASN A 131 -4.50 2.24 0.47
C ASN A 131 -5.89 2.83 0.26
N GLY A 132 -6.57 3.27 1.33
CA GLY A 132 -7.88 3.93 1.22
C GLY A 132 -8.97 3.06 0.59
N ARG A 133 -8.72 1.74 0.46
CA ARG A 133 -9.76 0.75 0.19
C ARG A 133 -10.60 0.55 1.43
N GLU A 134 -11.79 -0.04 1.26
CA GLU A 134 -12.63 -0.45 2.38
C GLU A 134 -11.77 -1.17 3.41
N ALA A 135 -11.71 -0.61 4.61
CA ALA A 135 -10.69 -0.94 5.61
C ALA A 135 -10.77 -2.39 6.10
N ASP A 136 -11.81 -3.11 5.69
CA ASP A 136 -12.31 -4.31 6.34
C ASP A 136 -12.02 -5.58 5.49
N CYS A 137 -11.64 -5.43 4.21
CA CYS A 137 -11.57 -6.56 3.28
C CYS A 137 -10.45 -7.58 3.58
N TRP A 138 -9.46 -7.20 4.39
CA TRP A 138 -8.34 -8.05 4.78
C TRP A 138 -8.33 -8.42 6.27
N ASP A 139 -9.27 -7.92 7.06
CA ASP A 139 -9.25 -8.04 8.52
C ASP A 139 -9.31 -9.49 8.98
N ASP A 140 -10.15 -10.32 8.37
CA ASP A 140 -10.25 -11.75 8.70
C ASP A 140 -8.93 -12.50 8.47
N LEU A 141 -8.23 -12.18 7.38
CA LEU A 141 -6.92 -12.78 7.07
C LEU A 141 -5.85 -12.29 8.05
N LEU A 142 -5.85 -10.98 8.35
CA LEU A 142 -4.91 -10.38 9.30
C LEU A 142 -5.14 -10.90 10.72
N GLU A 143 -6.38 -11.07 11.16
CA GLU A 143 -6.71 -11.63 12.48
C GLU A 143 -6.29 -13.10 12.60
N ALA A 144 -6.53 -13.89 11.55
CA ALA A 144 -6.09 -15.28 11.49
C ALA A 144 -4.57 -15.40 11.58
N GLU A 145 -3.84 -14.54 10.86
CA GLU A 145 -2.37 -14.53 10.85
C GLU A 145 -1.79 -13.91 12.14
N ALA A 146 -2.46 -12.95 12.76
CA ALA A 146 -2.07 -12.35 14.05
C ALA A 146 -1.91 -13.41 15.14
N LYS A 147 -2.72 -14.47 15.14
CA LYS A 147 -2.64 -15.58 16.10
C LYS A 147 -1.28 -16.31 16.03
N GLN A 148 -0.59 -16.28 14.90
CA GLN A 148 0.73 -16.89 14.71
C GLN A 148 1.85 -16.04 15.35
N PHE A 149 1.68 -14.71 15.39
CA PHE A 149 2.64 -13.77 15.98
C PHE A 149 2.27 -13.34 17.40
N GLY A 150 1.01 -13.53 17.80
CA GLY A 150 0.45 -13.19 19.11
C GLY A 150 0.70 -14.23 20.20
N GLY A 151 1.71 -15.10 20.02
CA GLY A 151 2.17 -16.01 21.07
C GLY A 151 2.45 -15.21 22.35
N ARG A 152 1.67 -15.50 23.40
CA ARG A 152 1.76 -14.86 24.72
C ARG A 152 3.22 -14.75 25.18
N ALA A 153 3.66 -13.51 25.40
CA ALA A 153 4.72 -13.20 26.37
C ALA A 153 4.21 -13.47 27.80
#